data_AF-K1ZB45-F1
#
_entry.id   AF-K1ZB45-F1
#
_cell.length_a   1.000
_cell.length_b   1.000
_cell.length_c   1.000
_cell.angle_alpha   90.00
_cell.angle_beta   90.00
_cell.angle_gamma   90.00
#
_symmetry.space_group_name_H-M   'P 1'
#
loop_
_entity.id
_entity.type
_entity.pdbx_description
1 polymer ?
#
loop_
_entity_poly.entity_id
_entity_poly.type
_entity_poly.pdbx_seq_one_letter_code
_entity_poly.pdbx_strand_id
1 'polypeptide(L)'
;MKNIPFVLFVATLVFAPLAFGTAEDWSMTTVQLLIALTVFFFCLQLRKSPEKLLQTPGLLPLMLLVGFMALQLAPMPPAIVKFLSPAAYQAYQPVNELSNSNGWIPLTVYRKETVFEFLRIASYGFFYILTIQLLSSGDRLKKTISICCWLAIGIAVLAILQKYSSPDKIFWFRSVVSNAAPVGPWVNRSQYCGYIGMVAPLVLALALFYRPSLNAEESLRQRIVSFFSLSGGNLYLVLGFGVLIMVCSAFITLSRGGIIAVTAALLFFFSVMAWKSTRYSSVFFICMIGSLIISVTWFGWDPIFRRFEQIVTSSGEISIDRFWLWE
;
A
#
# COMPACT_ATOMS: atom_id res chain seq x y z
N MET A 1 -10.57 23.07 -17.16
CA MET A 1 -9.33 23.03 -16.36
C MET A 1 -9.54 22.67 -14.89
N LYS A 2 -10.56 23.18 -14.19
CA LYS A 2 -10.76 22.97 -12.73
C LYS A 2 -10.80 21.51 -12.23
N ASN A 3 -11.07 20.54 -13.11
CA ASN A 3 -11.12 19.11 -12.75
C ASN A 3 -9.91 18.30 -13.25
N ILE A 4 -9.00 18.88 -14.05
CA ILE A 4 -7.87 18.14 -14.64
C ILE A 4 -6.97 17.51 -13.56
N PRO A 5 -6.55 18.24 -12.50
CA PRO A 5 -5.73 17.63 -11.45
C PRO A 5 -6.44 16.46 -10.75
N PHE A 6 -7.74 16.59 -10.49
CA PHE A 6 -8.53 15.52 -9.86
C PHE A 6 -8.64 14.29 -10.76
N VAL A 7 -8.84 14.47 -12.07
CA VAL A 7 -8.90 13.35 -13.03
C VAL A 7 -7.55 12.63 -13.10
N LEU A 8 -6.44 13.36 -13.21
CA LEU A 8 -5.10 12.76 -13.23
C LEU A 8 -4.78 12.05 -11.91
N PHE A 9 -5.14 12.63 -10.77
CA PHE A 9 -4.99 12.01 -9.46
C PHE A 9 -5.72 10.66 -9.37
N VAL A 10 -6.99 10.61 -9.79
CA VAL A 10 -7.78 9.37 -9.81
C VAL A 10 -7.20 8.39 -10.83
N ALA A 11 -6.75 8.86 -11.99
CA ALA A 11 -6.10 8.02 -12.99
C ALA A 11 -4.85 7.34 -12.42
N THR A 12 -4.03 8.04 -11.64
CA THR A 12 -2.87 7.46 -10.93
C THR A 12 -3.30 6.33 -9.98
N LEU A 13 -4.36 6.55 -9.18
CA LEU A 13 -4.88 5.55 -8.25
C LEU A 13 -5.39 4.29 -8.94
N VAL A 14 -5.97 4.42 -10.13
CA VAL A 14 -6.45 3.28 -10.92
C VAL A 14 -5.31 2.58 -11.65
N PHE A 15 -4.40 3.36 -12.24
CA PHE A 15 -3.29 2.85 -13.03
C PHE A 15 -2.27 2.09 -12.18
N ALA A 16 -1.89 2.62 -11.02
CA ALA A 16 -0.83 2.05 -10.18
C ALA A 16 -1.03 0.55 -9.84
N PRO A 17 -2.18 0.11 -9.29
CA PRO A 17 -2.39 -1.31 -9.00
C PRO A 17 -2.51 -2.15 -10.28
N LEU A 18 -3.14 -1.64 -11.35
CA LEU A 18 -3.34 -2.38 -12.59
C LEU A 18 -2.05 -2.54 -13.42
N ALA A 19 -1.11 -1.59 -13.31
CA ALA A 19 0.18 -1.60 -14.00
C ALA A 19 1.21 -2.48 -13.25
N PHE A 20 0.84 -3.75 -13.06
CA PHE A 20 1.65 -4.77 -12.38
C PHE A 20 2.05 -4.39 -10.95
N GLY A 21 1.15 -3.73 -10.21
CA GLY A 21 1.46 -3.22 -8.87
C GLY A 21 2.58 -2.18 -8.84
N THR A 22 2.87 -1.51 -9.97
CA THR A 22 3.95 -0.52 -10.10
C THR A 22 5.37 -1.07 -9.83
N ALA A 23 5.58 -2.38 -10.07
CA ALA A 23 6.86 -3.03 -9.82
C ALA A 23 7.91 -2.84 -10.94
N GLU A 24 7.49 -2.41 -12.12
CA GLU A 24 8.34 -2.26 -13.31
C GLU A 24 8.78 -0.81 -13.49
N ASP A 25 9.95 -0.59 -14.10
CA ASP A 25 10.48 0.75 -14.35
C ASP A 25 9.52 1.62 -15.17
N TRP A 26 8.89 1.05 -16.21
CA TRP A 26 7.96 1.79 -17.06
C TRP A 26 6.66 2.15 -16.32
N SER A 27 6.16 1.26 -15.45
CA SER A 27 4.93 1.53 -14.70
C SER A 27 5.19 2.55 -13.59
N MET A 28 6.33 2.43 -12.91
CA MET A 28 6.78 3.41 -11.91
C MET A 28 6.99 4.79 -12.55
N THR A 29 7.70 4.87 -13.68
CA THR A 29 7.91 6.12 -14.42
C THR A 29 6.59 6.74 -14.85
N THR A 30 5.63 5.95 -15.31
CA THR A 30 4.30 6.45 -15.70
C THR A 30 3.57 7.05 -14.50
N VAL A 31 3.61 6.41 -13.33
CA VAL A 31 3.02 6.96 -12.09
C VAL A 31 3.69 8.27 -11.69
N GLN A 32 5.03 8.35 -11.75
CA GLN A 32 5.76 9.58 -11.46
C GLN A 32 5.36 10.72 -12.42
N LEU A 33 5.24 10.42 -13.72
CA LEU A 33 4.79 11.39 -14.73
C LEU A 33 3.36 11.86 -14.48
N LEU A 34 2.43 10.95 -14.16
CA LEU A 34 1.05 11.32 -13.83
C LEU A 34 0.98 12.22 -12.59
N ILE A 35 1.79 11.94 -11.57
CA ILE A 35 1.90 12.79 -10.37
C ILE A 35 2.48 14.15 -10.73
N ALA A 36 3.58 14.21 -11.49
CA ALA A 36 4.20 15.45 -11.93
C ALA A 36 3.23 16.32 -12.74
N LEU A 37 2.48 15.72 -13.67
CA LEU A 37 1.42 16.41 -14.42
C LEU A 37 0.30 16.90 -13.51
N THR A 38 -0.10 16.09 -12.51
CA THR A 38 -1.10 16.48 -11.53
C THR A 38 -0.65 17.70 -10.74
N VAL A 39 0.59 17.72 -10.24
CA VAL A 39 1.21 18.87 -9.57
C VAL A 39 1.24 20.08 -10.48
N PHE A 40 1.70 19.92 -11.73
CA PHE A 40 1.78 21.00 -12.70
C PHE A 40 0.41 21.67 -12.94
N PHE A 41 -0.62 20.89 -13.24
CA PHE A 41 -1.97 21.43 -13.46
C PHE A 41 -2.59 22.00 -12.17
N PHE A 42 -2.28 21.43 -11.00
CA PHE A 42 -2.71 21.97 -9.72
C PHE A 42 -2.09 23.35 -9.45
N CYS A 43 -0.79 23.52 -9.69
CA CYS A 43 -0.11 24.82 -9.59
C CYS A 43 -0.67 25.86 -10.57
N LEU A 44 -0.97 25.47 -11.81
CA LEU A 44 -1.64 26.35 -12.78
C LEU A 44 -3.04 26.78 -12.31
N GLN A 45 -3.77 25.90 -11.64
CA GLN A 45 -5.07 26.22 -11.06
C GLN A 45 -4.94 27.22 -9.90
N LEU A 46 -4.00 27.00 -8.98
CA LEU A 46 -3.73 27.93 -7.88
C LEU A 46 -3.35 29.33 -8.36
N ARG A 47 -2.57 29.43 -9.45
CA ARG A 47 -2.21 30.73 -10.04
C ARG A 47 -3.42 31.50 -10.57
N LYS A 48 -4.43 30.81 -11.10
CA LYS A 48 -5.66 31.43 -11.64
C LYS A 48 -6.70 31.72 -10.56
N SER A 49 -6.70 30.95 -9.50
CA SER A 49 -7.65 31.09 -8.38
C SER A 49 -6.91 30.69 -7.11
N PRO A 50 -6.33 31.66 -6.37
CA PRO A 50 -5.58 31.38 -5.17
C PRO A 50 -6.55 30.93 -4.07
N GLU A 51 -6.81 29.64 -4.02
CA GLU A 51 -7.51 28.99 -2.92
C GLU A 51 -6.54 28.85 -1.73
N LYS A 52 -7.05 28.97 -0.51
CA LYS A 52 -6.24 28.74 0.69
C LYS A 52 -5.84 27.27 0.74
N LEU A 53 -4.54 27.01 0.73
CA LEU A 53 -4.00 25.66 0.89
C LEU A 53 -4.25 25.16 2.31
N LEU A 54 -4.66 23.89 2.42
CA LEU A 54 -4.77 23.24 3.71
C LEU A 54 -3.38 22.91 4.26
N GLN A 55 -3.22 23.01 5.57
CA GLN A 55 -2.00 22.58 6.22
C GLN A 55 -1.88 21.06 6.11
N THR A 56 -0.81 20.59 5.46
CA THR A 56 -0.51 19.17 5.31
C THR A 56 0.13 18.64 6.61
N PRO A 57 -0.51 17.71 7.35
CA PRO A 57 0.09 17.11 8.53
C PRO A 57 1.39 16.38 8.17
N GLY A 58 2.40 16.43 9.05
CA GLY A 58 3.67 15.72 8.80
C GLY A 58 4.47 16.23 7.60
N LEU A 59 4.20 17.43 7.08
CA LEU A 59 4.96 18.01 5.96
C LEU A 59 6.45 18.20 6.29
N LEU A 60 6.76 18.64 7.51
CA LEU A 60 8.15 18.87 7.93
C LEU A 60 9.03 17.60 7.85
N PRO A 61 8.70 16.46 8.50
CA PRO A 61 9.52 15.25 8.38
C PRO A 61 9.60 14.73 6.94
N LEU A 62 8.53 14.87 6.15
CA LEU A 62 8.54 14.53 4.73
C LEU A 62 9.54 15.39 3.93
N MET A 63 9.52 16.71 4.14
CA MET A 63 10.45 17.64 3.51
C MET A 63 11.89 17.41 3.95
N LEU A 64 12.11 17.07 5.23
CA LEU A 64 13.44 16.71 5.74
C LEU A 64 13.96 15.42 5.10
N LEU A 65 13.11 14.40 4.93
CA LEU A 65 13.48 13.16 4.26
C LEU A 65 13.86 13.40 2.78
N VAL A 66 13.02 14.09 2.03
CA VAL A 66 13.29 14.41 0.62
C VAL A 66 14.52 15.33 0.49
N GLY A 67 14.65 16.30 1.40
CA GLY A 67 15.81 17.18 1.48
C GLY A 67 17.10 16.43 1.81
N PHE A 68 17.05 15.43 2.68
CA PHE A 68 18.19 14.57 2.99
C PHE A 68 18.60 13.73 1.77
N MET A 69 17.65 13.18 1.03
CA MET A 69 17.94 12.45 -0.22
C MET A 69 18.55 13.38 -1.30
N ALA A 70 18.06 14.61 -1.40
CA ALA A 70 18.65 15.63 -2.29
C ALA A 70 20.07 16.02 -1.84
N LEU A 71 20.30 16.15 -0.54
CA LEU A 71 21.62 16.40 0.04
C LEU A 71 22.60 15.27 -0.31
N GLN A 72 22.16 14.02 -0.29
CA GLN A 72 23.01 12.89 -0.69
C GLN A 72 23.47 12.95 -2.15
N LEU A 73 22.66 13.56 -3.02
CA LEU A 73 22.93 13.74 -4.45
C LEU A 73 23.74 15.01 -4.75
N ALA A 74 23.75 15.98 -3.85
CA ALA A 74 24.45 17.24 -4.04
C ALA A 74 25.96 17.01 -4.08
N PRO A 75 26.67 17.51 -5.10
CA PRO A 75 28.13 17.43 -5.14
C PRO A 75 28.69 18.30 -4.01
N MET A 76 29.60 17.76 -3.22
CA MET A 76 30.23 18.44 -2.09
C MET A 76 31.75 18.42 -2.19
N PRO A 77 32.46 19.37 -1.54
CA PRO A 77 33.90 19.32 -1.39
C PRO A 77 34.36 18.00 -0.76
N PRO A 78 35.43 17.37 -1.29
CA PRO A 78 35.88 16.06 -0.79
C PRO A 78 36.24 16.04 0.70
N ALA A 79 36.67 17.18 1.27
CA ALA A 79 36.93 17.31 2.71
C ALA A 79 35.67 17.08 3.56
N ILE A 80 34.52 17.60 3.11
CA ILE A 80 33.23 17.41 3.80
C ILE A 80 32.79 15.95 3.69
N VAL A 81 32.94 15.35 2.51
CA VAL A 81 32.58 13.95 2.28
C VAL A 81 33.46 13.01 3.09
N LYS A 82 34.77 13.27 3.18
CA LYS A 82 35.71 12.53 4.03
C LYS A 82 35.33 12.60 5.51
N PHE A 83 34.82 13.74 5.97
CA PHE A 83 34.36 13.91 7.36
C PHE A 83 33.03 13.20 7.64
N LEU A 84 32.04 13.33 6.74
CA LEU A 84 30.70 12.77 6.94
C LEU A 84 30.61 11.27 6.64
N SER A 85 31.30 10.81 5.60
CA SER A 85 31.29 9.41 5.14
C SER A 85 32.66 9.01 4.56
N PRO A 86 33.60 8.57 5.41
CA PRO A 86 34.92 8.11 4.98
C PRO A 86 34.86 6.97 3.94
N ALA A 87 33.88 6.07 4.07
CA ALA A 87 33.68 4.96 3.14
C ALA A 87 33.24 5.43 1.74
N ALA A 88 32.33 6.43 1.66
CA ALA A 88 31.95 7.02 0.38
C ALA A 88 33.15 7.73 -0.27
N TYR A 89 33.96 8.44 0.51
CA TYR A 89 35.19 9.07 0.02
C TYR A 89 36.17 8.04 -0.59
N GLN A 90 36.40 6.91 0.09
CA GLN A 90 37.24 5.82 -0.42
C GLN A 90 36.71 5.23 -1.73
N ALA A 91 35.39 5.09 -1.88
CA ALA A 91 34.78 4.59 -3.10
C ALA A 91 35.06 5.48 -4.33
N TYR A 92 35.22 6.79 -4.14
CA TYR A 92 35.51 7.74 -5.22
C TYR A 92 37.02 8.00 -5.44
N GLN A 93 37.91 7.50 -4.57
CA GLN A 93 39.36 7.72 -4.71
C GLN A 93 39.93 7.25 -6.07
N PRO A 94 39.64 6.04 -6.57
CA PRO A 94 40.20 5.57 -7.84
C PRO A 94 39.80 6.45 -9.02
N VAL A 95 38.57 6.97 -9.00
CA VAL A 95 38.04 7.84 -10.07
C VAL A 95 38.70 9.22 -10.02
N ASN A 96 38.89 9.77 -8.83
CA ASN A 96 39.55 11.07 -8.67
C ASN A 96 41.04 11.02 -9.04
N GLU A 97 41.73 9.93 -8.70
CA GLU A 97 43.14 9.70 -9.06
C GLU A 97 43.32 9.59 -10.58
N LEU A 98 42.44 8.85 -11.26
CA LEU A 98 42.47 8.72 -12.73
C LEU A 98 42.12 10.03 -13.45
N SER A 99 41.21 10.83 -12.87
CA SER A 99 40.76 12.07 -13.49
C SER A 99 41.69 13.26 -13.23
N ASN A 100 42.70 13.15 -12.36
CA ASN A 100 43.50 14.26 -11.84
C ASN A 100 42.66 15.48 -11.42
N SER A 101 41.41 15.25 -11.02
CA SER A 101 40.47 16.30 -10.68
C SER A 101 40.07 16.14 -9.22
N ASN A 102 40.24 17.21 -8.45
CA ASN A 102 39.73 17.29 -7.08
C ASN A 102 38.26 17.73 -7.11
N GLY A 103 37.49 17.07 -7.98
CA GLY A 103 36.11 17.41 -8.28
C GLY A 103 35.23 17.24 -7.06
N TRP A 104 34.13 18.00 -7.01
CA TRP A 104 33.13 17.80 -5.97
C TRP A 104 32.46 16.44 -6.17
N ILE A 105 32.41 15.65 -5.10
CA ILE A 105 31.86 14.30 -5.10
C ILE A 105 30.57 14.29 -4.25
N PRO A 106 29.54 13.53 -4.65
CA PRO A 106 28.32 13.39 -3.86
C PRO A 106 28.55 12.48 -2.65
N LEU A 107 27.63 12.52 -1.68
CA LEU A 107 27.69 11.63 -0.51
C LEU A 107 27.25 10.20 -0.86
N THR A 108 26.39 10.03 -1.87
CA THR A 108 25.95 8.72 -2.32
C THR A 108 27.02 7.97 -3.12
N VAL A 109 27.15 6.67 -2.87
CA VAL A 109 28.01 5.77 -3.64
C VAL A 109 27.35 5.40 -4.98
N TYR A 110 26.06 5.03 -4.96
CA TYR A 110 25.35 4.62 -6.18
C TYR A 110 24.36 5.68 -6.65
N ARG A 111 24.90 6.67 -7.37
CA ARG A 111 24.16 7.86 -7.80
C ARG A 111 22.86 7.55 -8.55
N LYS A 112 22.88 6.58 -9.47
CA LYS A 112 21.72 6.23 -10.31
C LYS A 112 20.52 5.78 -9.47
N GLU A 113 20.72 4.83 -8.57
CA GLU A 113 19.64 4.33 -7.70
C GLU A 113 19.18 5.38 -6.71
N THR A 114 20.09 6.20 -6.16
CA THR A 114 19.70 7.30 -5.29
C THR A 114 18.81 8.32 -6.00
N VAL A 115 19.05 8.60 -7.29
CA VAL A 115 18.16 9.46 -8.10
C VAL A 115 16.79 8.81 -8.27
N PHE A 116 16.71 7.53 -8.63
CA PHE A 116 15.42 6.85 -8.80
C PHE A 116 14.63 6.78 -7.51
N GLU A 117 15.29 6.47 -6.39
CA GLU A 117 14.68 6.47 -5.07
C GLU A 117 14.22 7.87 -4.64
N PHE A 118 15.04 8.89 -4.89
CA PHE A 118 14.67 10.29 -4.64
C PHE A 118 13.39 10.66 -5.40
N LEU A 119 13.33 10.36 -6.70
CA LEU A 119 12.15 10.64 -7.52
C LEU A 119 10.92 9.86 -7.05
N ARG A 120 11.10 8.61 -6.63
CA ARG A 120 10.04 7.77 -6.07
C ARG A 120 9.47 8.35 -4.78
N ILE A 121 10.32 8.64 -3.80
CA ILE A 121 9.89 9.18 -2.49
C ILE A 121 9.33 10.59 -2.63
N ALA A 122 9.93 11.44 -3.47
CA ALA A 122 9.41 12.77 -3.77
C ALA A 122 8.01 12.69 -4.42
N SER A 123 7.80 11.76 -5.35
CA SER A 123 6.49 11.54 -5.99
C SER A 123 5.43 11.08 -4.98
N TYR A 124 5.78 10.18 -4.07
CA TYR A 124 4.87 9.79 -2.98
C TYR A 124 4.53 10.96 -2.06
N GLY A 125 5.52 11.80 -1.75
CA GLY A 125 5.32 13.03 -0.99
C GLY A 125 4.36 14.01 -1.68
N PHE A 126 4.54 14.25 -2.97
CA PHE A 126 3.62 15.06 -3.76
C PHE A 126 2.22 14.45 -3.83
N PHE A 127 2.11 13.14 -4.01
CA PHE A 127 0.82 12.45 -4.03
C PHE A 127 0.08 12.59 -2.69
N TYR A 128 0.79 12.51 -1.56
CA TYR A 128 0.23 12.76 -0.24
C TYR A 128 -0.28 14.20 -0.08
N ILE A 129 0.53 15.20 -0.46
CA ILE A 129 0.13 16.61 -0.45
C ILE A 129 -1.12 16.80 -1.32
N LEU A 130 -1.11 16.30 -2.56
CA LEU A 130 -2.24 16.37 -3.48
C LEU A 130 -3.49 15.70 -2.92
N THR A 131 -3.36 14.59 -2.20
CA THR A 131 -4.49 13.91 -1.55
C THR A 131 -5.19 14.85 -0.58
N ILE A 132 -4.44 15.57 0.27
CA ILE A 132 -4.99 16.52 1.24
C ILE A 132 -5.64 17.72 0.54
N GLN A 133 -5.00 18.27 -0.48
CA GLN A 133 -5.52 19.45 -1.16
C GLN A 133 -6.76 19.12 -2.03
N LEU A 134 -6.72 18.04 -2.82
CA LEU A 134 -7.75 17.69 -3.79
C LEU A 134 -8.97 17.02 -3.15
N LEU A 135 -8.78 16.24 -2.07
CA LEU A 135 -9.87 15.53 -1.37
C LEU A 135 -10.41 16.31 -0.17
N SER A 136 -10.12 17.61 -0.10
CA SER A 136 -10.67 18.54 0.89
C SER A 136 -12.20 18.64 0.83
N SER A 137 -12.79 18.46 -0.36
CA SER A 137 -14.24 18.38 -0.56
C SER A 137 -14.77 16.97 -0.27
N GLY A 138 -15.81 16.89 0.55
CA GLY A 138 -16.47 15.62 0.89
C GLY A 138 -16.97 14.83 -0.33
N ASP A 139 -17.40 15.52 -1.40
CA ASP A 139 -17.85 14.86 -2.63
C ASP A 139 -16.70 14.20 -3.39
N ARG A 140 -15.56 14.89 -3.49
CA ARG A 140 -14.35 14.35 -4.11
C ARG A 140 -13.80 13.18 -3.32
N LEU A 141 -13.76 13.30 -1.99
CA LEU A 141 -13.33 12.22 -1.10
C LEU A 141 -14.22 10.97 -1.26
N LYS A 142 -15.55 11.13 -1.18
CA LYS A 142 -16.50 10.02 -1.38
C LYS A 142 -16.33 9.36 -2.75
N LYS A 143 -16.18 10.17 -3.80
CA LYS A 143 -15.97 9.67 -5.16
C LYS A 143 -14.67 8.88 -5.29
N THR A 144 -13.56 9.40 -4.77
CA THR A 144 -12.26 8.71 -4.79
C THR A 144 -12.32 7.39 -4.00
N ILE A 145 -12.88 7.42 -2.78
CA ILE A 145 -13.06 6.21 -1.96
C ILE A 145 -13.88 5.18 -2.72
N SER A 146 -15.02 5.59 -3.30
CA SER A 146 -15.86 4.67 -4.07
C SER A 146 -15.12 4.03 -5.24
N ILE A 147 -14.32 4.80 -5.99
CA ILE A 147 -13.51 4.29 -7.10
C ILE A 147 -12.49 3.26 -6.58
N CYS A 148 -11.76 3.57 -5.52
CA CYS A 148 -10.79 2.64 -4.92
C CYS A 148 -11.47 1.35 -4.44
N CYS A 149 -12.64 1.45 -3.80
CA CYS A 149 -13.39 0.29 -3.32
C CYS A 149 -13.83 -0.62 -4.48
N TRP A 150 -14.45 -0.05 -5.53
CA TRP A 150 -14.89 -0.83 -6.69
C TRP A 150 -13.73 -1.44 -7.47
N LEU A 151 -12.62 -0.69 -7.60
CA LEU A 151 -11.40 -1.20 -8.21
C LEU A 151 -10.85 -2.39 -7.42
N ALA A 152 -10.78 -2.29 -6.09
CA ALA A 152 -10.26 -3.36 -5.25
C ALA A 152 -11.16 -4.61 -5.26
N ILE A 153 -12.48 -4.46 -5.28
CA ILE A 153 -13.42 -5.57 -5.45
C ILE A 153 -13.21 -6.23 -6.82
N GLY A 154 -13.11 -5.44 -7.89
CA GLY A 154 -12.85 -5.96 -9.24
C GLY A 154 -11.52 -6.71 -9.34
N ILE A 155 -10.46 -6.15 -8.75
CA ILE A 155 -9.14 -6.79 -8.63
C ILE A 155 -9.23 -8.11 -7.85
N ALA A 156 -10.03 -8.18 -6.78
CA ALA A 156 -10.19 -9.40 -6.00
C ALA A 156 -10.91 -10.51 -6.77
N VAL A 157 -11.96 -10.16 -7.52
CA VAL A 157 -12.61 -11.10 -8.46
C VAL A 157 -11.60 -11.58 -9.50
N LEU A 158 -10.84 -10.66 -10.11
CA LEU A 158 -9.81 -11.00 -11.09
C LEU A 158 -8.77 -11.95 -10.50
N ALA A 159 -8.30 -11.68 -9.27
CA ALA A 159 -7.31 -12.51 -8.58
C ALA A 159 -7.83 -13.93 -8.33
N ILE A 160 -9.09 -14.09 -7.92
CA ILE A 160 -9.73 -15.40 -7.74
C ILE A 160 -9.78 -16.13 -9.08
N LEU A 161 -10.30 -15.49 -10.14
CA LEU A 161 -10.41 -16.10 -11.45
C LEU A 161 -9.04 -16.50 -12.00
N GLN A 162 -8.05 -15.62 -11.91
CA GLN A 162 -6.68 -15.87 -12.36
C GLN A 162 -6.07 -17.07 -11.62
N LYS A 163 -6.27 -17.17 -10.31
CA LYS A 163 -5.69 -18.25 -9.49
C LYS A 163 -6.13 -19.64 -9.95
N TYR A 164 -7.38 -19.79 -10.40
CA TYR A 164 -7.93 -21.09 -10.80
C TYR A 164 -7.77 -21.39 -12.30
N SER A 165 -7.63 -20.36 -13.15
CA SER A 165 -7.57 -20.54 -14.60
C SER A 165 -6.16 -20.46 -15.18
N SER A 166 -5.27 -19.63 -14.61
CA SER A 166 -3.89 -19.46 -15.08
C SER A 166 -2.99 -19.01 -13.92
N PRO A 167 -2.64 -19.92 -12.98
CA PRO A 167 -1.91 -19.57 -11.76
C PRO A 167 -0.52 -18.98 -12.00
N ASP A 168 0.10 -19.26 -13.16
CA ASP A 168 1.47 -18.85 -13.48
C ASP A 168 1.55 -17.59 -14.37
N LYS A 169 0.40 -16.96 -14.67
CA LYS A 169 0.34 -15.79 -15.54
C LYS A 169 -0.40 -14.62 -14.90
N ILE A 170 0.17 -13.42 -15.02
CA ILE A 170 -0.51 -12.17 -14.70
C ILE A 170 -1.40 -11.77 -15.89
N PHE A 171 -2.66 -11.45 -15.62
CA PHE A 171 -3.66 -11.11 -16.63
C PHE A 171 -3.78 -12.15 -17.77
N TRP A 172 -3.53 -13.43 -17.51
CA TRP A 172 -3.58 -14.54 -18.49
C TRP A 172 -2.56 -14.50 -19.64
N PHE A 173 -1.84 -13.40 -19.85
CA PHE A 173 -0.88 -13.28 -20.97
C PHE A 173 0.58 -13.21 -20.53
N ARG A 174 0.89 -12.66 -19.36
CA ARG A 174 2.28 -12.44 -18.92
C ARG A 174 2.75 -13.55 -18.00
N SER A 175 3.67 -14.40 -18.47
CA SER A 175 4.31 -15.41 -17.64
C SER A 175 5.26 -14.78 -16.62
N VAL A 176 5.44 -15.46 -15.50
CA VAL A 176 6.30 -15.03 -14.40
C VAL A 176 7.38 -16.09 -14.15
N VAL A 177 8.52 -15.68 -13.61
CA VAL A 177 9.66 -16.57 -13.31
C VAL A 177 9.21 -17.74 -12.41
N SER A 178 9.81 -18.92 -12.58
CA SER A 178 9.37 -20.21 -12.03
C SER A 178 9.16 -20.30 -10.50
N ASN A 179 9.61 -19.30 -9.73
CA ASN A 179 9.43 -19.21 -8.27
C ASN A 179 8.50 -18.08 -7.81
N ALA A 180 7.90 -17.33 -8.75
CA ALA A 180 6.94 -16.29 -8.42
C ALA A 180 5.55 -16.90 -8.17
N ALA A 181 4.79 -16.28 -7.26
CA ALA A 181 3.41 -16.66 -6.97
C ALA A 181 2.49 -15.47 -7.30
N PRO A 182 2.16 -15.26 -8.59
CA PRO A 182 1.40 -14.09 -8.99
C PRO A 182 -0.05 -14.18 -8.54
N VAL A 183 -0.60 -13.04 -8.14
CA VAL A 183 -2.00 -12.92 -7.71
C VAL A 183 -2.56 -11.59 -8.20
N GLY A 184 -3.57 -11.67 -9.07
CA GLY A 184 -4.08 -10.51 -9.78
C GLY A 184 -2.95 -9.78 -10.52
N PRO A 185 -2.91 -8.45 -10.46
CA PRO A 185 -1.83 -7.65 -11.05
C PRO A 185 -0.44 -7.86 -10.43
N TRP A 186 -0.31 -8.45 -9.24
CA TRP A 186 0.98 -8.50 -8.54
C TRP A 186 1.77 -9.77 -8.86
N VAL A 187 3.08 -9.61 -8.96
CA VAL A 187 4.06 -10.71 -9.07
C VAL A 187 4.15 -11.52 -7.77
N ASN A 188 3.95 -10.87 -6.63
CA ASN A 188 4.07 -11.49 -5.31
C ASN A 188 2.74 -11.45 -4.55
N ARG A 189 2.24 -12.64 -4.16
CA ARG A 189 1.06 -12.82 -3.32
C ARG A 189 1.01 -11.97 -2.05
N SER A 190 2.15 -11.69 -1.41
CA SER A 190 2.22 -10.87 -0.20
C SER A 190 1.95 -9.39 -0.48
N GLN A 191 2.36 -8.89 -1.65
CA GLN A 191 2.05 -7.51 -2.07
C GLN A 191 0.55 -7.35 -2.34
N TYR A 192 -0.06 -8.35 -2.99
CA TYR A 192 -1.51 -8.41 -3.18
C TYR A 192 -2.26 -8.36 -1.84
N CYS A 193 -1.88 -9.21 -0.87
CA CYS A 193 -2.52 -9.19 0.45
C CYS A 193 -2.30 -7.86 1.19
N GLY A 194 -1.14 -7.21 1.01
CA GLY A 194 -0.92 -5.86 1.51
C GLY A 194 -1.91 -4.85 0.94
N TYR A 195 -2.16 -4.89 -0.37
CA TYR A 195 -3.19 -4.06 -1.01
C TYR A 195 -4.59 -4.33 -0.47
N ILE A 196 -4.98 -5.60 -0.36
CA ILE A 196 -6.27 -5.98 0.23
C ILE A 196 -6.38 -5.52 1.69
N GLY A 197 -5.31 -5.65 2.49
CA GLY A 197 -5.28 -5.23 3.88
C GLY A 197 -5.46 -3.72 4.05
N MET A 198 -4.99 -2.91 3.09
CA MET A 198 -5.21 -1.46 3.09
C MET A 198 -6.65 -1.08 2.70
N VAL A 199 -7.22 -1.74 1.70
CA VAL A 199 -8.50 -1.31 1.10
C VAL A 199 -9.72 -2.01 1.71
N ALA A 200 -9.62 -3.25 2.21
CA ALA A 200 -10.75 -3.97 2.79
C ALA A 200 -11.41 -3.22 3.97
N PRO A 201 -10.66 -2.63 4.93
CA PRO A 201 -11.26 -1.77 5.96
C PRO A 201 -11.97 -0.55 5.39
N LEU A 202 -11.46 0.02 4.29
CA LEU A 202 -12.08 1.17 3.60
C LEU A 202 -13.41 0.78 2.94
N VAL A 203 -13.48 -0.39 2.29
CA VAL A 203 -14.73 -0.92 1.73
C VAL A 203 -15.75 -1.17 2.84
N LEU A 204 -15.31 -1.74 3.96
CA LEU A 204 -16.15 -1.96 5.14
C LEU A 204 -16.67 -0.63 5.72
N ALA A 205 -15.81 0.39 5.81
CA ALA A 205 -16.21 1.72 6.26
C ALA A 205 -17.28 2.32 5.33
N LEU A 206 -17.11 2.20 4.02
CA LEU A 206 -18.08 2.68 3.04
C LEU A 206 -19.39 1.90 3.10
N ALA A 207 -19.34 0.57 3.31
CA ALA A 207 -20.53 -0.23 3.54
C ALA A 207 -21.29 0.31 4.77
N LEU A 208 -20.62 0.42 5.91
CA LEU A 208 -21.22 0.92 7.16
C LEU A 208 -21.76 2.35 7.04
N PHE A 209 -21.14 3.20 6.21
CA PHE A 209 -21.63 4.54 5.92
C PHE A 209 -23.00 4.53 5.22
N TYR A 210 -23.26 3.57 4.33
CA TYR A 210 -24.55 3.42 3.65
C TYR A 210 -25.52 2.48 4.38
N ARG A 211 -25.20 2.07 5.62
CA ARG A 211 -26.06 1.19 6.41
C ARG A 211 -27.43 1.84 6.61
N PRO A 212 -28.54 1.19 6.21
CA PRO A 212 -29.88 1.72 6.46
C PRO A 212 -30.17 1.76 7.96
N SER A 213 -30.76 2.87 8.41
CA SER A 213 -31.29 3.00 9.78
C SER A 213 -32.63 2.27 9.85
N LEU A 214 -32.66 1.15 10.55
CA LEU A 214 -33.86 0.35 10.75
C LEU A 214 -34.45 0.67 12.11
N ASN A 215 -35.74 0.97 12.17
CA ASN A 215 -36.43 1.20 13.43
C ASN A 215 -36.44 -0.10 14.26
N ALA A 216 -36.09 0.02 15.54
CA ALA A 216 -36.00 -1.14 16.44
C ALA A 216 -37.38 -1.74 16.80
N GLU A 217 -38.44 -0.97 16.55
CA GLU A 217 -39.84 -1.34 16.85
C GLU A 217 -40.51 -2.09 15.68
N GLU A 218 -39.88 -2.18 14.51
CA GLU A 218 -40.42 -2.92 13.36
C GLU A 218 -40.32 -4.44 13.57
N SER A 219 -41.37 -5.17 13.16
CA SER A 219 -41.34 -6.63 13.11
C SER A 219 -40.24 -7.13 12.17
N LEU A 220 -39.67 -8.32 12.41
CA LEU A 220 -38.60 -8.90 11.57
C LEU A 220 -38.93 -8.90 10.07
N ARG A 221 -40.20 -9.16 9.71
CA ARG A 221 -40.66 -9.14 8.31
C ARG A 221 -40.65 -7.73 7.72
N GLN A 222 -41.16 -6.74 8.46
CA GLN A 222 -41.15 -5.34 8.03
C GLN A 222 -39.73 -4.81 7.91
N ARG A 223 -38.85 -5.21 8.82
CA ARG A 223 -37.44 -4.84 8.84
C ARG A 223 -36.66 -5.34 7.63
N ILE A 224 -36.96 -6.56 7.16
CA ILE A 224 -36.37 -7.10 5.93
C ILE A 224 -36.87 -6.31 4.71
N VAL A 225 -38.17 -6.06 4.64
CA VAL A 225 -38.75 -5.29 3.52
C VAL A 225 -38.21 -3.86 3.50
N SER A 226 -38.14 -3.17 4.65
CA SER A 226 -37.61 -1.82 4.76
C SER A 226 -36.12 -1.77 4.40
N PHE A 227 -35.35 -2.78 4.78
CA PHE A 227 -33.94 -2.88 4.42
C PHE A 227 -33.71 -2.95 2.89
N PHE A 228 -34.50 -3.75 2.16
CA PHE A 228 -34.38 -3.87 0.71
C PHE A 228 -35.07 -2.73 -0.07
N SER A 229 -36.04 -2.04 0.53
CA SER A 229 -36.76 -0.93 -0.12
C SER A 229 -36.10 0.43 0.08
N LEU A 230 -35.30 0.61 1.13
CA LEU A 230 -34.58 1.87 1.39
C LEU A 230 -33.43 2.10 0.40
N SER A 231 -33.29 3.34 -0.07
CA SER A 231 -32.18 3.79 -0.93
C SER A 231 -30.86 3.76 -0.15
N GLY A 232 -30.19 2.60 -0.15
CA GLY A 232 -28.91 2.39 0.54
C GLY A 232 -28.64 0.94 0.94
N GLY A 233 -29.70 0.16 1.21
CA GLY A 233 -29.57 -1.25 1.62
C GLY A 233 -28.86 -2.12 0.59
N ASN A 234 -29.18 -1.95 -0.69
CA ASN A 234 -28.51 -2.66 -1.79
C ASN A 234 -27.02 -2.34 -1.85
N LEU A 235 -26.63 -1.06 -1.67
CA LEU A 235 -25.22 -0.67 -1.72
C LEU A 235 -24.45 -1.18 -0.49
N TYR A 236 -25.05 -1.14 0.70
CA TYR A 236 -24.51 -1.76 1.90
C TYR A 236 -24.24 -3.25 1.68
N LEU A 237 -25.21 -3.99 1.12
CA LEU A 237 -25.07 -5.43 0.85
C LEU A 237 -23.95 -5.71 -0.15
N VAL A 238 -23.91 -4.98 -1.28
CA VAL A 238 -22.92 -5.23 -2.33
C VAL A 238 -21.50 -4.91 -1.83
N LEU A 239 -21.32 -3.81 -1.09
CA LEU A 239 -20.02 -3.47 -0.51
C LEU A 239 -19.62 -4.48 0.58
N GLY A 240 -20.57 -4.92 1.42
CA GLY A 240 -20.33 -5.97 2.41
C GLY A 240 -19.92 -7.30 1.78
N PHE A 241 -20.60 -7.72 0.72
CA PHE A 241 -20.21 -8.88 -0.08
C PHE A 241 -18.84 -8.67 -0.76
N GLY A 242 -18.55 -7.45 -1.21
CA GLY A 242 -17.24 -7.06 -1.73
C GLY A 242 -16.10 -7.27 -0.73
N VAL A 243 -16.30 -6.92 0.54
CA VAL A 243 -15.34 -7.21 1.62
C VAL A 243 -15.11 -8.72 1.75
N LEU A 244 -16.17 -9.53 1.72
CA LEU A 244 -16.06 -10.99 1.78
C LEU A 244 -15.25 -11.54 0.60
N ILE A 245 -15.52 -11.09 -0.63
CA ILE A 245 -14.72 -11.47 -1.81
C ILE A 245 -13.26 -11.11 -1.61
N MET A 246 -12.96 -9.89 -1.14
CA MET A 246 -11.59 -9.43 -0.91
C MET A 246 -10.88 -10.28 0.13
N VAL A 247 -11.51 -10.58 1.27
CA VAL A 247 -10.92 -11.43 2.31
C VAL A 247 -10.72 -12.86 1.79
N CYS A 248 -11.73 -13.46 1.17
CA CYS A 248 -11.62 -14.80 0.57
C CYS A 248 -10.47 -14.87 -0.44
N SER A 249 -10.34 -13.87 -1.31
CA SER A 249 -9.25 -13.80 -2.30
C SER A 249 -7.87 -13.76 -1.62
N ALA A 250 -7.72 -13.06 -0.50
CA ALA A 250 -6.47 -13.01 0.26
C ALA A 250 -6.13 -14.37 0.89
N PHE A 251 -7.13 -15.08 1.43
CA PHE A 251 -6.95 -16.42 2.01
C PHE A 251 -6.57 -17.46 0.93
N ILE A 252 -7.19 -17.37 -0.25
CA ILE A 252 -6.87 -18.23 -1.41
C ILE A 252 -5.39 -18.10 -1.83
N THR A 253 -4.74 -16.97 -1.56
CA THR A 253 -3.32 -16.79 -1.89
C THR A 253 -2.37 -17.67 -1.09
N LEU A 254 -2.81 -18.18 0.07
CA LEU A 254 -1.99 -18.90 1.04
C LEU A 254 -0.74 -18.10 1.50
N SER A 255 -0.76 -16.76 1.39
CA SER A 255 0.28 -15.91 1.96
C SER A 255 0.03 -15.73 3.45
N ARG A 256 0.75 -16.49 4.29
CA ARG A 256 0.61 -16.50 5.76
C ARG A 256 0.70 -15.09 6.36
N GLY A 257 1.77 -14.36 6.04
CA GLY A 257 1.95 -12.97 6.48
C GLY A 257 0.89 -12.02 5.91
N GLY A 258 0.42 -12.29 4.69
CA GLY A 258 -0.68 -11.55 4.07
C GLY A 258 -2.02 -11.75 4.78
N ILE A 259 -2.37 -12.99 5.13
CA ILE A 259 -3.58 -13.34 5.90
C ILE A 259 -3.53 -12.65 7.26
N ILE A 260 -2.40 -12.74 7.97
CA ILE A 260 -2.20 -12.08 9.26
C ILE A 260 -2.38 -10.56 9.12
N ALA A 261 -1.82 -9.94 8.09
CA ALA A 261 -1.95 -8.50 7.85
C ALA A 261 -3.40 -8.07 7.55
N VAL A 262 -4.12 -8.81 6.70
CA VAL A 262 -5.53 -8.53 6.38
C VAL A 262 -6.40 -8.69 7.61
N THR A 263 -6.23 -9.79 8.37
CA THR A 263 -6.94 -10.00 9.63
C THR A 263 -6.65 -8.86 10.59
N ALA A 264 -5.37 -8.56 10.86
CA ALA A 264 -4.97 -7.47 11.77
C ALA A 264 -5.57 -6.11 11.36
N ALA A 265 -5.60 -5.77 10.07
CA ALA A 265 -6.19 -4.53 9.58
C ALA A 265 -7.70 -4.43 9.87
N LEU A 266 -8.45 -5.52 9.64
CA LEU A 266 -9.87 -5.57 9.95
C LEU A 266 -10.13 -5.52 11.46
N LEU A 267 -9.35 -6.25 12.27
CA LEU A 267 -9.47 -6.22 13.73
C LEU A 267 -9.15 -4.83 14.30
N PHE A 268 -8.15 -4.16 13.76
CA PHE A 268 -7.85 -2.77 14.12
C PHE A 268 -9.04 -1.86 13.81
N PHE A 269 -9.61 -1.95 12.60
CA PHE A 269 -10.80 -1.18 12.22
C PHE A 269 -11.96 -1.40 13.19
N PHE A 270 -12.25 -2.66 13.50
CA PHE A 270 -13.28 -3.05 14.45
C PHE A 270 -13.00 -2.57 15.87
N SER A 271 -11.73 -2.60 16.33
CA SER A 271 -11.32 -2.09 17.64
C SER A 271 -11.56 -0.58 17.76
N VAL A 272 -11.22 0.18 16.73
CA VAL A 272 -11.45 1.64 16.69
C VAL A 272 -12.95 1.95 16.72
N MET A 273 -13.77 1.18 15.98
CA MET A 273 -15.22 1.33 16.01
C MET A 273 -15.82 0.97 17.38
N ALA A 274 -15.34 -0.11 18.01
CA ALA A 274 -15.78 -0.53 19.32
C ALA A 274 -15.42 0.48 20.42
N TRP A 275 -14.22 1.08 20.37
CA TRP A 275 -13.83 2.11 21.33
C TRP A 275 -14.76 3.34 21.29
N LYS A 276 -15.26 3.72 20.12
CA LYS A 276 -16.18 4.86 19.98
C LYS A 276 -17.64 4.55 20.33
N SER A 277 -18.00 3.28 20.52
CA SER A 277 -19.39 2.85 20.71
C SER A 277 -19.50 2.03 22.00
N THR A 278 -20.25 2.53 22.98
CA THR A 278 -20.54 1.85 24.26
C THR A 278 -21.31 0.52 24.12
N ARG A 279 -21.65 0.12 22.88
CA ARG A 279 -22.50 -1.03 22.56
C ARG A 279 -21.75 -2.34 22.37
N TYR A 280 -20.43 -2.33 22.23
CA TYR A 280 -19.66 -3.54 21.96
C TYR A 280 -19.16 -4.18 23.25
N SER A 281 -19.60 -5.42 23.52
CA SER A 281 -19.25 -6.15 24.75
C SER A 281 -17.84 -6.78 24.66
N SER A 282 -17.27 -7.16 25.81
CA SER A 282 -16.00 -7.90 25.90
C SER A 282 -15.97 -9.17 25.03
N VAL A 283 -17.12 -9.76 24.70
CA VAL A 283 -17.24 -10.92 23.80
C VAL A 283 -16.77 -10.61 22.39
N PHE A 284 -17.01 -9.38 21.90
CA PHE A 284 -16.54 -8.95 20.59
C PHE A 284 -15.01 -8.98 20.51
N PHE A 285 -14.33 -8.48 21.54
CA PHE A 285 -12.87 -8.50 21.64
C PHE A 285 -12.30 -9.92 21.80
N ILE A 286 -12.99 -10.81 22.52
CA ILE A 286 -12.60 -12.22 22.63
C ILE A 286 -12.70 -12.93 21.27
N CYS A 287 -13.80 -12.76 20.53
CA CYS A 287 -13.94 -13.32 19.18
C CYS A 287 -12.91 -12.74 18.21
N MET A 288 -12.60 -11.44 18.35
CA MET A 288 -11.58 -10.75 17.57
C MET A 288 -10.19 -11.37 17.77
N ILE A 289 -9.75 -11.49 19.04
CA ILE A 289 -8.47 -12.12 19.41
C ILE A 289 -8.46 -13.59 18.97
N GLY A 290 -9.58 -14.31 19.17
CA GLY A 290 -9.74 -15.69 18.73
C GLY A 290 -9.55 -15.86 17.22
N SER A 291 -10.13 -14.99 16.40
CA SER A 291 -9.96 -15.04 14.94
C SER A 291 -8.52 -14.78 14.48
N LEU A 292 -7.80 -13.89 15.18
CA LEU A 292 -6.38 -13.64 14.92
C LEU A 292 -5.55 -14.86 15.27
N ILE A 293 -5.77 -15.42 16.46
CA ILE A 293 -5.06 -16.61 16.93
C ILE A 293 -5.33 -17.77 15.97
N ILE A 294 -6.57 -18.02 15.57
CA ILE A 294 -6.92 -19.07 14.59
C ILE A 294 -6.20 -18.82 13.25
N SER A 295 -6.16 -17.57 12.77
CA SER A 295 -5.45 -17.24 11.53
C SER A 295 -3.94 -17.51 11.65
N VAL A 296 -3.34 -17.18 12.78
CA VAL A 296 -1.91 -17.40 13.05
C VAL A 296 -1.62 -18.88 13.29
N THR A 297 -2.46 -19.61 14.01
CA THR A 297 -2.24 -21.01 14.34
C THR A 297 -2.54 -21.94 13.17
N TRP A 298 -3.55 -21.65 12.36
CA TRP A 298 -3.85 -22.47 11.19
C TRP A 298 -2.77 -22.35 10.10
N PHE A 299 -2.14 -21.18 9.97
CA PHE A 299 -1.22 -20.88 8.87
C PHE A 299 0.21 -20.56 9.27
N GLY A 300 0.58 -20.43 10.56
CA GLY A 300 1.87 -19.87 10.99
C GLY A 300 2.95 -20.87 11.38
N TRP A 301 2.60 -22.13 11.67
CA TRP A 301 3.54 -23.03 12.33
C TRP A 301 4.56 -23.70 11.40
N ASP A 302 4.23 -24.05 10.15
CA ASP A 302 5.16 -24.86 9.34
C ASP A 302 6.53 -24.21 9.03
N PRO A 303 6.68 -22.89 8.77
CA PRO A 303 7.98 -22.27 8.51
C PRO A 303 8.80 -22.21 9.79
N ILE A 304 8.15 -22.03 10.93
CA ILE A 304 8.78 -22.07 12.24
C ILE A 304 9.28 -23.49 12.46
N PHE A 305 8.43 -24.51 12.29
CA PHE A 305 8.83 -25.91 12.41
C PHE A 305 9.92 -26.30 11.42
N ARG A 306 9.80 -25.96 10.13
CA ARG A 306 10.84 -26.22 9.12
C ARG A 306 12.14 -25.49 9.43
N ARG A 307 12.09 -24.28 9.98
CA ARG A 307 13.30 -23.54 10.38
C ARG A 307 13.91 -24.13 11.64
N PHE A 308 13.09 -24.59 12.59
CA PHE A 308 13.55 -25.36 13.75
C PHE A 308 14.17 -26.70 13.33
N GLU A 309 13.56 -27.42 12.39
CA GLU A 309 14.09 -28.65 11.79
C GLU A 309 15.38 -28.42 11.01
N GLN A 310 15.54 -27.26 10.36
CA GLN A 310 16.78 -26.88 9.66
C GLN A 310 17.90 -26.45 10.60
N ILE A 311 17.55 -25.88 11.76
CA ILE A 311 18.54 -25.45 12.78
C ILE A 311 19.03 -26.66 13.62
N VAL A 312 18.21 -27.70 13.76
CA VAL A 312 18.53 -28.89 14.54
C VAL A 312 19.03 -29.99 13.60
N THR A 313 20.35 -30.16 13.53
CA THR A 313 20.97 -31.28 12.81
C THR A 313 20.53 -32.60 13.46
N SER A 314 20.56 -33.72 12.73
CA SER A 314 20.22 -35.08 13.23
C SER A 314 21.05 -35.55 14.44
N SER A 315 22.10 -34.81 14.83
CA SER A 315 22.91 -34.98 16.03
C SER A 315 22.44 -34.17 17.26
N GLY A 316 21.42 -33.32 17.13
CA GLY A 316 20.91 -32.47 18.23
C GLY A 316 21.67 -31.16 18.46
N GLU A 317 22.64 -30.82 17.61
CA GLU A 317 23.39 -29.56 17.69
C GLU A 317 22.69 -28.43 16.94
N ILE A 318 22.67 -27.23 17.55
CA ILE A 318 22.07 -26.01 17.01
C ILE A 318 23.07 -25.39 16.03
N SER A 319 22.86 -25.63 14.73
CA SER A 319 23.59 -24.96 13.66
C SER A 319 22.98 -23.57 13.45
N ILE A 320 23.61 -22.54 14.03
CA ILE A 320 23.26 -21.15 13.76
C ILE A 320 23.93 -20.78 12.43
N ASP A 321 23.24 -21.02 11.30
CA ASP A 321 23.60 -20.39 10.03
C ASP A 321 23.44 -18.87 10.19
N ARG A 322 24.53 -18.19 10.58
CA ARG A 322 24.65 -16.75 10.41
C ARG A 322 24.60 -16.49 8.91
N PHE A 323 23.73 -15.56 8.50
CA PHE A 323 23.64 -15.15 7.10
C PHE A 323 25.03 -14.74 6.57
N TRP A 324 25.46 -15.33 5.46
CA TRP A 324 26.64 -14.97 4.65
C TRP A 324 26.80 -13.45 4.40
N LEU A 325 25.73 -12.65 4.53
CA LEU A 325 25.72 -11.20 4.32
C LEU A 325 26.64 -10.39 5.27
N TRP A 326 27.29 -11.03 6.24
CA TRP A 326 28.14 -10.38 7.24
C TRP A 326 29.55 -10.98 7.36
N GLU A 327 30.02 -11.67 6.32
CA GLU A 327 31.46 -11.95 6.09
C GLU A 327 31.98 -11.20 4.87
#